data_AF-A0A1C5GIA3-F1
#
_entry.id   AF-A0A1C5GIA3-F1
#
_cell.length_a   1.000
_cell.length_b   1.000
_cell.length_c   1.000
_cell.angle_alpha   90.00
_cell.angle_beta   90.00
_cell.angle_gamma   90.00
#
_symmetry.space_group_name_H-M   'P 1'
#
loop_
_entity.id
_entity.type
_entity.pdbx_description
1 polymer ?
#
loop_
_entity_poly.entity_id
_entity_poly.type
_entity_poly.pdbx_seq_one_letter_code
_entity_poly.pdbx_strand_id
1 'polypeptide(L)'
;MANFDVPTAVATVWQRQAAWSRASGEAKRVITRARLTVAGLTVGAAVCGTLANQLGSARPGVGRALAIVAAAALLVVPLAARWASRDAVHAWTRLRSVSEALKADTYRYLAGVAPFRGPNRDAVLLGRFDALMDDAGDLVGRTLDAPPAARPLPAVSDVATYVTERVQRQVDAYYLPAARRMARAARRVRYAATGLTIAAAGVSATVGVLGDNLGFTAWIGVAAAVTTALVGYGSAQQYEQHQIEYARTADQLTRLRTAHEAGLGWADDDAFVAEAERIISLSNEGWMARTIEQDGAAQP
;
A
#
# COMPACT_ATOMS: atom_id res chain seq x y z
N MET A 1 1.45 34.64 34.61
CA MET A 1 2.19 34.26 33.39
C MET A 1 1.62 32.93 32.94
N ALA A 2 0.96 32.88 31.78
CA ALA A 2 0.44 31.63 31.23
C ALA A 2 1.62 30.72 30.92
N ASN A 3 1.66 29.55 31.57
CA ASN A 3 2.62 28.50 31.26
C ASN A 3 2.23 27.96 29.88
N PHE A 4 2.83 28.48 28.82
CA PHE A 4 2.81 27.78 27.54
C PHE A 4 3.65 26.53 27.77
N ASP A 5 2.99 25.39 28.01
CA ASP A 5 3.65 24.08 27.99
C ASP A 5 4.19 23.90 26.57
N VAL A 6 5.43 24.36 26.36
CA VAL A 6 6.14 24.17 25.09
C VAL A 6 6.24 22.67 24.89
N PRO A 7 5.63 22.10 23.84
CA PRO A 7 5.71 20.68 23.60
C PRO A 7 7.20 20.30 23.52
N THR A 8 7.59 19.25 24.25
CA THR A 8 8.95 18.71 24.17
C THR A 8 9.34 18.43 22.71
N ALA A 9 10.63 18.45 22.39
CA ALA A 9 11.09 18.24 21.01
C ALA A 9 10.46 16.99 20.37
N VAL A 10 10.37 15.90 21.13
CA VAL A 10 9.72 14.64 20.72
C VAL A 10 8.22 14.78 20.48
N ALA A 11 7.50 15.57 21.28
CA ALA A 11 6.07 15.80 21.07
C ALA A 11 5.84 16.57 19.76
N THR A 12 6.69 17.55 19.45
CA THR A 12 6.64 18.30 18.19
C THR A 12 6.88 17.39 16.99
N VAL A 13 7.95 16.57 17.03
CA VAL A 13 8.25 15.61 15.96
C VAL A 13 7.13 14.58 15.80
N TRP A 14 6.53 14.11 16.90
CA TRP A 14 5.43 13.15 16.85
C TRP A 14 4.15 13.73 16.24
N GLN A 15 3.81 14.98 16.55
CA GLN A 15 2.69 15.66 15.93
C GLN A 15 2.90 15.84 14.41
N ARG A 16 4.12 16.19 14.00
CA ARG A 16 4.50 16.26 12.58
C ARG A 16 4.40 14.89 11.92
N GLN A 17 4.95 13.84 12.54
CA GLN A 17 4.83 12.45 12.11
C GLN A 17 3.37 12.08 11.84
N ALA A 18 2.43 12.47 12.70
CA ALA A 18 1.01 12.19 12.53
C ALA A 18 0.41 12.87 11.28
N ALA A 19 0.81 14.11 10.97
CA ALA A 19 0.40 14.81 9.75
C ALA A 19 0.91 14.10 8.48
N TRP A 20 2.21 13.78 8.43
CA TRP A 20 2.82 13.04 7.32
C TRP A 20 2.21 11.64 7.14
N SER A 21 1.93 10.94 8.24
CA SER A 21 1.26 9.64 8.24
C SER A 21 -0.12 9.73 7.59
N ARG A 22 -0.91 10.75 7.94
CA ARG A 22 -2.22 10.94 7.31
C ARG A 22 -2.16 11.36 5.86
N ALA A 23 -1.28 12.30 5.50
CA ALA A 23 -1.07 12.69 4.12
C ALA A 23 -0.70 11.46 3.26
N SER A 24 0.18 10.60 3.77
CA SER A 24 0.50 9.32 3.11
C SER A 24 -0.72 8.38 3.00
N GLY A 25 -1.58 8.34 4.01
CA GLY A 25 -2.81 7.55 4.00
C GLY A 25 -3.84 8.08 3.00
N GLU A 26 -3.97 9.40 2.85
CA GLU A 26 -4.83 10.05 1.86
C GLU A 26 -4.34 9.79 0.44
N ALA A 27 -3.06 10.02 0.17
CA ALA A 27 -2.46 9.70 -1.11
C ALA A 27 -2.68 8.22 -1.49
N LYS A 28 -2.46 7.30 -0.55
CA LYS A 28 -2.74 5.86 -0.75
C LYS A 28 -4.21 5.59 -1.09
N ARG A 29 -5.15 6.24 -0.41
CA ARG A 29 -6.60 6.08 -0.65
C ARG A 29 -6.98 6.56 -2.05
N VAL A 30 -6.43 7.69 -2.48
CA VAL A 30 -6.66 8.24 -3.83
C VAL A 30 -6.15 7.27 -4.89
N ILE A 31 -4.90 6.80 -4.77
CA ILE A 31 -4.31 5.82 -5.71
C ILE A 31 -5.15 4.53 -5.76
N THR A 32 -5.52 3.99 -4.59
CA THR A 32 -6.32 2.76 -4.52
C THR A 32 -7.68 2.93 -5.18
N ARG A 33 -8.37 4.04 -4.92
CA ARG A 33 -9.68 4.33 -5.54
C ARG A 33 -9.55 4.49 -7.05
N ALA A 34 -8.54 5.22 -7.52
CA ALA A 34 -8.28 5.41 -8.93
C ALA A 34 -8.08 4.06 -9.66
N ARG A 35 -7.24 3.16 -9.11
CA ARG A 35 -7.05 1.81 -9.66
C ARG A 35 -8.35 1.01 -9.72
N LEU A 36 -9.15 1.05 -8.65
CA LEU A 36 -10.45 0.37 -8.62
C LEU A 36 -11.44 0.97 -9.64
N THR A 37 -11.45 2.30 -9.80
CA THR A 37 -12.27 2.97 -10.80
C THR A 37 -11.87 2.55 -12.20
N VAL A 38 -10.57 2.50 -12.53
CA VAL A 38 -10.13 2.07 -13.85
C VAL A 38 -10.51 0.61 -14.11
N ALA A 39 -10.29 -0.28 -13.14
CA ALA A 39 -10.69 -1.68 -13.27
C ALA A 39 -12.21 -1.81 -13.49
N GLY A 40 -13.01 -1.09 -12.70
CA GLY A 40 -14.47 -1.08 -12.81
C GLY A 40 -14.97 -0.52 -14.14
N LEU A 41 -14.41 0.58 -14.62
CA LEU A 41 -14.76 1.18 -15.92
C LEU A 41 -14.40 0.26 -17.08
N THR A 42 -13.23 -0.38 -17.02
CA THR A 42 -12.76 -1.30 -18.07
C THR A 42 -13.66 -2.54 -18.17
N VAL A 43 -13.97 -3.16 -17.03
CA VAL A 43 -14.88 -4.31 -16.98
C VAL A 43 -16.30 -3.90 -17.41
N GLY A 44 -16.80 -2.78 -16.90
CA GLY A 44 -18.13 -2.25 -17.26
C GLY A 44 -18.24 -1.96 -18.76
N ALA A 45 -17.21 -1.36 -19.36
CA ALA A 45 -17.17 -1.10 -20.79
C ALA A 45 -17.17 -2.39 -21.62
N ALA A 46 -16.38 -3.39 -21.23
CA ALA A 46 -16.35 -4.68 -21.91
C ALA A 46 -17.74 -5.36 -21.88
N VAL A 47 -18.40 -5.39 -20.71
CA VAL A 47 -19.75 -5.96 -20.57
C VAL A 47 -20.77 -5.19 -21.41
N CYS A 48 -20.78 -3.85 -21.31
CA CYS A 48 -21.72 -3.02 -22.06
C CYS A 48 -21.51 -3.13 -23.58
N GLY A 49 -20.26 -3.16 -24.04
CA GLY A 49 -19.93 -3.33 -25.45
C GLY A 49 -20.39 -4.68 -26.01
N THR A 50 -20.20 -5.76 -25.25
CA THR A 50 -20.70 -7.09 -25.63
C THR A 50 -22.22 -7.12 -25.65
N LEU A 51 -22.91 -6.58 -24.63
CA LEU A 51 -24.37 -6.51 -24.61
C LEU A 51 -24.93 -5.63 -25.73
N ALA A 52 -24.25 -4.54 -26.08
CA ALA A 52 -24.63 -3.67 -27.18
C ALA A 52 -24.65 -4.43 -28.52
N ASN A 53 -23.63 -5.26 -28.76
CA ASN A 53 -23.54 -6.09 -29.95
C ASN A 53 -24.68 -7.14 -30.01
N GLN A 54 -24.97 -7.79 -28.88
CA GLN A 54 -25.98 -8.85 -28.80
C GLN A 54 -27.41 -8.33 -28.95
N LEU A 55 -27.72 -7.21 -28.30
CA LEU A 55 -29.06 -6.63 -28.28
C LEU A 55 -29.31 -5.69 -29.47
N GLY A 56 -28.26 -5.29 -30.20
CA GLY A 56 -28.35 -4.31 -31.28
C GLY A 56 -29.26 -4.73 -32.43
N SER A 57 -29.35 -6.03 -32.73
CA SER A 57 -30.22 -6.58 -33.77
C SER A 57 -31.70 -6.61 -33.35
N ALA A 58 -31.99 -7.02 -32.12
CA ALA A 58 -33.36 -7.15 -31.61
C ALA A 58 -33.94 -5.84 -31.06
N ARG A 59 -33.08 -4.98 -30.48
CA ARG A 59 -33.45 -3.70 -29.83
C ARG A 59 -32.39 -2.63 -30.14
N PRO A 60 -32.42 -2.03 -31.35
CA PRO A 60 -31.38 -1.09 -31.79
C PRO A 60 -31.16 0.11 -30.86
N GLY A 61 -32.22 0.64 -30.24
CA GLY A 61 -32.11 1.75 -29.28
C GLY A 61 -31.33 1.38 -28.02
N VAL A 62 -31.57 0.20 -27.46
CA VAL A 62 -30.85 -0.32 -26.28
C VAL A 62 -29.40 -0.61 -26.63
N GLY A 63 -29.15 -1.23 -27.79
CA GLY A 63 -27.79 -1.50 -28.26
C GLY A 63 -26.96 -0.23 -28.41
N ARG A 64 -27.50 0.81 -29.04
CA ARG A 64 -26.82 2.12 -29.17
C ARG A 64 -26.54 2.76 -27.81
N ALA A 65 -27.50 2.76 -26.89
CA ALA A 65 -27.31 3.31 -25.56
C ALA A 65 -26.16 2.60 -24.81
N LEU A 66 -26.11 1.27 -24.86
CA LEU A 66 -25.04 0.48 -24.25
C LEU A 66 -23.67 0.73 -24.90
N ALA A 67 -23.62 0.88 -26.23
CA ALA A 67 -22.39 1.21 -26.94
C ALA A 67 -21.85 2.60 -26.53
N ILE A 68 -22.73 3.59 -26.38
CA ILE A 68 -22.37 4.94 -25.91
C ILE A 68 -21.82 4.87 -24.48
N VAL A 69 -22.48 4.11 -23.59
CA VAL A 69 -22.00 3.91 -22.21
C VAL A 69 -20.63 3.24 -22.18
N ALA A 70 -20.41 2.21 -23.01
CA ALA A 70 -19.12 1.54 -23.11
C ALA A 70 -18.01 2.50 -23.58
N ALA A 71 -18.27 3.27 -24.64
CA ALA A 71 -17.32 4.26 -25.16
C ALA A 71 -17.03 5.37 -24.13
N ALA A 72 -18.06 5.90 -23.48
CA ALA A 72 -17.91 6.92 -22.44
C ALA A 72 -17.09 6.39 -21.25
N ALA A 73 -17.32 5.16 -20.81
CA ALA A 73 -16.56 4.53 -19.75
C ALA A 73 -15.07 4.41 -20.10
N LEU A 74 -14.74 3.97 -21.33
CA LEU A 74 -13.35 3.90 -21.80
C LEU A 74 -12.67 5.26 -21.92
N LEU A 75 -13.41 6.31 -22.31
CA LEU A 75 -12.87 7.68 -22.37
C LEU A 75 -12.53 8.25 -20.98
N VAL A 76 -13.19 7.79 -19.93
CA VAL A 76 -12.91 8.22 -18.54
C VAL A 76 -11.70 7.49 -17.94
N VAL A 77 -11.32 6.32 -18.46
CA VAL A 77 -10.21 5.50 -17.93
C VAL A 77 -8.90 6.30 -17.79
N PRO A 78 -8.38 7.01 -18.82
CA PRO A 78 -7.13 7.77 -18.68
C PRO A 78 -7.21 8.89 -17.62
N LEU A 79 -8.39 9.51 -17.48
CA LEU A 79 -8.62 10.56 -16.50
C LEU A 79 -8.55 10.03 -15.06
N ALA A 80 -9.09 8.83 -14.83
CA ALA A 80 -8.98 8.14 -13.54
C ALA A 80 -7.55 7.63 -13.31
N ALA A 81 -6.90 7.08 -14.34
CA ALA A 81 -5.55 6.53 -14.26
C ALA A 81 -4.50 7.58 -13.84
N ARG A 82 -4.68 8.86 -14.19
CA ARG A 82 -3.76 9.94 -13.79
C ARG A 82 -3.52 9.99 -12.27
N TRP A 83 -4.54 9.65 -11.48
CA TRP A 83 -4.51 9.70 -10.01
C TRP A 83 -3.79 8.49 -9.38
N ALA A 84 -3.49 7.48 -10.20
CA ALA A 84 -2.64 6.34 -9.87
C ALA A 84 -1.36 6.33 -10.73
N SER A 85 -0.96 7.50 -11.25
CA SER A 85 0.27 7.65 -12.03
C SER A 85 1.53 7.36 -11.20
N ARG A 86 2.63 7.12 -11.89
CA ARG A 86 3.96 6.95 -11.28
C ARG A 86 4.33 8.10 -10.35
N ASP A 87 4.05 9.34 -10.74
CA ASP A 87 4.33 10.52 -9.91
C ASP A 87 3.47 10.55 -8.64
N ALA A 88 2.20 10.16 -8.74
CA ALA A 88 1.32 10.03 -7.57
C ALA A 88 1.83 8.97 -6.59
N VAL A 89 2.28 7.84 -7.13
CA VAL A 89 2.87 6.74 -6.35
C VAL A 89 4.19 7.17 -5.72
N HIS A 90 5.07 7.84 -6.46
CA HIS A 90 6.36 8.34 -5.97
C HIS A 90 6.18 9.39 -4.87
N ALA A 91 5.23 10.31 -5.02
CA ALA A 91 4.93 11.27 -3.96
C ALA A 91 4.37 10.58 -2.71
N TRP A 92 3.52 9.56 -2.89
CA TRP A 92 3.01 8.76 -1.78
C TRP A 92 4.12 7.99 -1.05
N THR A 93 5.04 7.34 -1.77
CA THR A 93 6.16 6.62 -1.15
C THR A 93 7.08 7.56 -0.39
N ARG A 94 7.39 8.75 -0.93
CA ARG A 94 8.16 9.77 -0.21
C ARG A 94 7.44 10.27 1.05
N LEU A 95 6.15 10.61 0.98
CA LEU A 95 5.33 10.96 2.16
C LEU A 95 5.39 9.87 3.24
N ARG A 96 5.28 8.61 2.82
CA ARG A 96 5.35 7.44 3.72
C ARG A 96 6.73 7.28 4.33
N SER A 97 7.81 7.45 3.55
CA SER A 97 9.18 7.34 4.02
C SER A 97 9.50 8.36 5.12
N VAL A 98 9.13 9.63 4.94
CA VAL A 98 9.29 10.68 5.95
C VAL A 98 8.50 10.35 7.21
N SER A 99 7.24 9.94 7.06
CA SER A 99 6.41 9.51 8.19
C SER A 99 7.02 8.35 8.98
N GLU A 100 7.63 7.37 8.32
CA GLU A 100 8.26 6.22 8.99
C GLU A 100 9.62 6.58 9.59
N ALA A 101 10.41 7.46 8.95
CA ALA A 101 11.66 7.97 9.50
C ALA A 101 11.44 8.75 10.80
N LEU A 102 10.48 9.69 10.81
CA LEU A 102 10.11 10.44 12.02
C LEU A 102 9.59 9.52 13.13
N LYS A 103 8.86 8.46 12.77
CA LYS A 103 8.40 7.45 13.71
C LYS A 103 9.60 6.68 14.30
N ALA A 104 10.52 6.19 13.48
CA ALA A 104 11.71 5.48 13.93
C ALA A 104 12.56 6.34 14.86
N ASP A 105 12.79 7.62 14.51
CA ASP A 105 13.51 8.56 15.36
C ASP A 105 12.79 8.82 16.68
N THR A 106 11.45 8.93 16.68
CA THR A 106 10.66 9.05 17.92
C THR A 106 10.85 7.83 18.82
N TYR A 107 10.76 6.61 18.28
CA TYR A 107 10.92 5.39 19.08
C TYR A 107 12.35 5.23 19.62
N ARG A 108 13.37 5.53 18.82
CA ARG A 108 14.78 5.52 19.25
C ARG A 108 15.05 6.57 20.32
N TYR A 109 14.50 7.77 20.16
CA TYR A 109 14.59 8.84 21.15
C TYR A 109 13.97 8.41 22.48
N LEU A 110 12.75 7.84 22.44
CA LEU A 110 12.06 7.38 23.64
C LEU A 110 12.76 6.20 24.32
N ALA A 111 13.36 5.30 23.55
CA ALA A 111 14.15 4.19 24.08
C ALA A 111 15.50 4.62 24.69
N GLY A 112 15.93 5.87 24.47
CA GLY A 112 17.18 6.41 25.01
C GLY A 112 18.45 5.86 24.35
N VAL A 113 18.35 5.36 23.12
CA VAL A 113 19.46 4.75 22.36
C VAL A 113 20.10 5.74 21.40
N ALA A 114 21.26 5.40 20.82
CA ALA A 114 21.89 6.20 19.78
C ALA A 114 20.94 6.47 18.59
N PRO A 115 21.02 7.67 17.95
CA PRO A 115 21.93 8.77 18.25
C PRO A 115 21.46 9.71 19.38
N PHE A 116 20.41 9.36 20.12
CA PHE A 116 19.74 10.23 21.10
C PHE A 116 20.22 10.02 22.54
N ARG A 117 21.45 9.53 22.72
CA ARG A 117 22.09 9.40 24.04
C ARG A 117 22.56 10.75 24.55
N GLY A 118 22.45 10.96 25.86
CA GLY A 118 23.02 12.11 26.56
C GLY A 118 22.17 13.39 26.53
N PRO A 119 22.73 14.51 27.01
CA PRO A 119 21.97 15.73 27.30
C PRO A 119 21.50 16.48 26.03
N ASN A 120 22.16 16.27 24.89
CA ASN A 120 21.87 16.98 23.64
C ASN A 120 20.82 16.27 22.76
N ARG A 121 20.11 15.27 23.30
CA ARG A 121 19.13 14.43 22.57
C ARG A 121 18.07 15.23 21.81
N ASP A 122 17.59 16.34 22.37
CA ASP A 122 16.59 17.20 21.73
C ASP A 122 17.15 17.93 20.51
N ALA A 123 18.37 18.46 20.62
CA ALA A 123 19.04 19.14 19.51
C ALA A 123 19.34 18.16 18.36
N VAL A 124 19.75 16.93 18.67
CA VAL A 124 19.97 15.89 17.67
C VAL A 124 18.67 15.49 16.98
N LEU A 125 17.57 15.35 17.73
CA LEU A 125 16.26 15.03 17.17
C LEU A 125 15.75 16.14 16.24
N LEU A 126 15.84 17.40 16.67
CA LEU A 126 15.41 18.54 15.85
C LEU A 126 16.28 18.70 14.61
N GLY A 127 17.61 18.55 14.71
CA GLY A 127 18.48 18.64 13.53
C GLY A 127 18.21 17.55 12.48
N ARG A 128 17.86 16.32 12.92
CA ARG A 128 17.44 15.26 12.01
C ARG A 128 16.06 15.51 11.41
N PHE A 129 15.14 16.06 12.20
CA PHE A 129 13.84 16.49 11.72
C PHE A 129 13.98 17.56 10.64
N ASP A 130 14.79 18.59 10.86
CA ASP A 130 15.01 19.67 9.90
C ASP A 130 15.62 19.13 8.60
N ALA A 131 16.64 18.26 8.68
CA ALA A 131 17.21 17.62 7.50
C ALA A 131 16.19 16.80 6.69
N LEU A 132 15.26 16.11 7.35
CA LEU A 132 14.17 15.39 6.68
C LEU A 132 13.14 16.35 6.06
N MET A 133 12.87 17.49 6.68
CA MET A 133 11.96 18.49 6.12
C MET A 133 12.58 19.20 4.91
N ASP A 134 13.89 19.46 4.94
CA ASP A 134 14.62 20.05 3.81
C ASP A 134 14.61 19.11 2.59
N ASP A 135 14.85 17.81 2.79
CA ASP A 135 14.77 16.80 1.72
C ASP A 135 13.35 16.59 1.17
N ALA A 136 12.33 16.85 2.00
CA ALA A 136 10.93 16.63 1.66
C ALA A 136 10.13 17.93 1.45
N GLY A 137 10.81 19.06 1.25
CA GLY A 137 10.20 20.41 1.20
C GLY A 137 9.09 20.55 0.17
N ASP A 138 9.24 19.89 -0.99
CA ASP A 138 8.24 19.87 -2.07
C ASP A 138 6.92 19.17 -1.70
N LEU A 139 6.91 18.36 -0.63
CA LEU A 139 5.75 17.60 -0.17
C LEU A 139 5.03 18.24 1.02
N VAL A 140 5.62 19.26 1.65
CA VAL A 140 5.06 19.91 2.85
C VAL A 140 3.64 20.43 2.60
N GLY A 141 3.38 21.00 1.41
CA GLY A 141 2.05 21.47 1.03
C GLY A 141 0.96 20.40 1.11
N ARG A 142 1.31 19.13 0.87
CA ARG A 142 0.37 17.99 0.95
C ARG A 142 0.03 17.59 2.38
N THR A 143 0.71 18.13 3.37
CA THR A 143 0.43 17.89 4.80
C THR A 143 -0.50 18.95 5.40
N LEU A 144 -0.67 20.10 4.74
CA LEU A 144 -1.48 21.22 5.22
C LEU A 144 -2.97 20.86 5.30
N ASP A 145 -3.45 20.09 4.32
CA ASP A 145 -4.85 19.64 4.27
C ASP A 145 -5.17 18.47 5.23
N ALA A 146 -4.15 17.95 5.93
CA ALA A 146 -4.25 16.78 6.80
C ALA A 146 -3.97 17.13 8.29
N PRO A 147 -4.91 17.80 9.01
CA PRO A 147 -4.66 18.44 10.31
C PRO A 147 -4.26 17.45 11.41
N PRO A 148 -3.08 17.52 12.07
CA PRO A 148 -2.46 16.51 12.97
C PRO A 148 -3.44 15.68 13.81
N ALA A 149 -3.30 14.35 13.81
CA ALA A 149 -4.16 13.52 14.66
C ALA A 149 -3.61 13.68 16.07
N ALA A 150 -4.45 14.08 17.01
CA ALA A 150 -4.07 14.03 18.42
C ALA A 150 -3.79 12.58 18.79
N ARG A 151 -2.51 12.21 18.82
CA ARG A 151 -2.03 10.87 19.16
C ARG A 151 -1.08 11.00 20.34
N PRO A 152 -1.30 10.23 21.43
CA PRO A 152 -0.36 10.22 22.54
C PRO A 152 1.00 9.71 22.06
N LEU A 153 2.07 10.12 22.75
CA LEU A 153 3.38 9.53 22.53
C LEU A 153 3.32 8.01 22.78
N PRO A 154 4.12 7.20 22.07
CA PRO A 154 4.29 5.79 22.39
C PRO A 154 4.71 5.62 23.87
N ALA A 155 4.20 4.58 24.53
CA ALA A 155 4.53 4.25 25.92
C ALA A 155 5.91 3.57 26.02
N VAL A 156 6.93 4.27 25.52
CA VAL A 156 8.32 3.81 25.51
C VAL A 156 9.14 4.74 26.40
N SER A 157 9.91 4.16 27.31
CA SER A 157 10.82 4.87 28.23
C SER A 157 12.24 4.32 28.19
N ASP A 158 12.42 3.13 27.62
CA ASP A 158 13.65 2.35 27.63
C ASP A 158 13.58 1.25 26.55
N VAL A 159 14.61 0.43 26.46
CA VAL A 159 14.72 -0.64 25.46
C VAL A 159 13.72 -1.77 25.74
N ALA A 160 13.42 -2.08 27.00
CA ALA A 160 12.46 -3.15 27.34
C ALA A 160 11.04 -2.80 26.89
N THR A 161 10.59 -1.57 27.16
CA THR A 161 9.30 -1.02 26.69
C THR A 161 9.30 -0.80 25.18
N TYR A 162 10.45 -0.50 24.56
CA TYR A 162 10.59 -0.51 23.11
C TYR A 162 10.33 -1.90 22.51
N VAL A 163 10.90 -2.97 23.08
CA VAL A 163 10.70 -4.35 22.60
C VAL A 163 9.20 -4.68 22.56
N THR A 164 8.46 -4.36 23.62
CA THR A 164 7.03 -4.68 23.71
C THR A 164 6.18 -3.78 22.80
N GLU A 165 6.30 -2.46 22.91
CA GLU A 165 5.44 -1.50 22.21
C GLU A 165 5.79 -1.32 20.72
N ARG A 166 7.05 -1.55 20.35
CA ARG A 166 7.51 -1.41 18.96
C ARG A 166 7.69 -2.76 18.29
N VAL A 167 8.54 -3.64 18.81
CA VAL A 167 8.93 -4.86 18.08
C VAL A 167 7.81 -5.90 18.12
N GLN A 168 7.43 -6.35 19.32
CA GLN A 168 6.42 -7.39 19.51
C GLN A 168 5.06 -6.95 18.97
N ARG A 169 4.60 -5.75 19.35
CA ARG A 169 3.35 -5.20 18.84
C ARG A 169 3.33 -5.12 17.31
N GLN A 170 4.43 -4.77 16.66
CA GLN A 170 4.50 -4.71 15.19
C GLN A 170 4.43 -6.11 14.57
N VAL A 171 5.04 -7.12 15.19
CA VAL A 171 4.91 -8.52 14.76
C VAL A 171 3.46 -9.00 14.88
N ASP A 172 2.87 -8.85 16.07
CA ASP A 172 1.59 -9.47 16.44
C ASP A 172 0.38 -8.72 15.85
N ALA A 173 0.40 -7.39 15.90
CA ALA A 173 -0.74 -6.56 15.49
C ALA A 173 -0.68 -6.15 14.01
N TYR A 174 0.50 -6.16 13.39
CA TYR A 174 0.66 -5.68 12.02
C TYR A 174 1.14 -6.75 11.05
N TYR A 175 2.37 -7.26 11.19
CA TYR A 175 2.98 -8.09 10.15
C TYR A 175 2.31 -9.47 10.00
N LEU A 176 2.08 -10.20 11.10
CA LEU A 176 1.42 -11.52 11.03
C LEU A 176 -0.03 -11.42 10.51
N PRO A 177 -0.90 -10.54 11.03
CA PRO A 177 -2.24 -10.36 10.48
C PRO A 177 -2.22 -9.90 9.01
N ALA A 178 -1.29 -9.02 8.64
CA ALA A 178 -1.15 -8.57 7.25
C ALA A 178 -0.75 -9.71 6.32
N ALA A 179 0.24 -10.52 6.69
CA ALA A 179 0.65 -11.70 5.91
C ALA A 179 -0.52 -12.66 5.69
N ARG A 180 -1.32 -12.95 6.73
CA ARG A 180 -2.53 -13.80 6.62
C ARG A 180 -3.60 -13.19 5.73
N ARG A 181 -3.80 -11.87 5.79
CA ARG A 181 -4.76 -11.16 4.93
C ARG A 181 -4.33 -11.22 3.46
N MET A 182 -3.04 -11.00 3.18
CA MET A 182 -2.48 -11.10 1.84
C MET A 182 -2.55 -12.53 1.30
N ALA A 183 -2.25 -13.55 2.13
CA ALA A 183 -2.42 -14.95 1.76
C ALA A 183 -3.86 -15.27 1.32
N ARG A 184 -4.86 -14.79 2.08
CA ARG A 184 -6.28 -14.98 1.75
C ARG A 184 -6.66 -14.27 0.46
N ALA A 185 -6.18 -13.05 0.25
CA ALA A 185 -6.44 -12.28 -0.95
C ALA A 185 -5.83 -12.97 -2.19
N ALA A 186 -4.57 -13.39 -2.13
CA ALA A 186 -3.89 -14.16 -3.17
C ALA A 186 -4.68 -15.41 -3.57
N ARG A 187 -5.12 -16.21 -2.59
CA ARG A 187 -5.95 -17.40 -2.86
C ARG A 187 -7.25 -17.08 -3.57
N ARG A 188 -7.96 -16.04 -3.13
CA ARG A 188 -9.23 -15.62 -3.75
C ARG A 188 -9.03 -15.20 -5.21
N VAL A 189 -8.01 -14.39 -5.48
CA VAL A 189 -7.70 -13.97 -6.86
C VAL A 189 -7.34 -15.17 -7.71
N ARG A 190 -6.50 -16.09 -7.22
CA ARG A 190 -6.13 -17.29 -7.96
C ARG A 190 -7.35 -18.15 -8.29
N TYR A 191 -8.24 -18.41 -7.32
CA TYR A 191 -9.46 -19.17 -7.58
C TYR A 191 -10.40 -18.45 -8.56
N ALA A 192 -10.54 -17.13 -8.45
CA ALA A 192 -11.34 -16.36 -9.40
C ALA A 192 -10.77 -16.42 -10.82
N ALA A 193 -9.45 -16.26 -10.97
CA ALA A 193 -8.77 -16.35 -12.26
C ALA A 193 -8.89 -17.76 -12.86
N THR A 194 -8.61 -18.81 -12.09
CA THR A 194 -8.78 -20.20 -12.54
C THR A 194 -10.22 -20.49 -12.94
N GLY A 195 -11.20 -20.07 -12.13
CA GLY A 195 -12.62 -20.23 -12.44
C GLY A 195 -13.01 -19.53 -13.74
N LEU A 196 -12.53 -18.31 -13.96
CA LEU A 196 -12.78 -17.55 -15.18
C LEU A 196 -12.14 -18.20 -16.42
N THR A 197 -10.92 -18.73 -16.30
CA THR A 197 -10.26 -19.49 -17.36
C THR A 197 -11.04 -20.76 -17.72
N ILE A 198 -11.50 -21.52 -16.72
CA ILE A 198 -12.31 -22.73 -16.95
C ILE A 198 -13.64 -22.35 -17.61
N ALA A 199 -14.30 -21.30 -17.15
CA ALA A 199 -15.54 -20.82 -17.75
C ALA A 199 -15.34 -20.38 -19.21
N ALA A 200 -14.28 -19.64 -19.51
CA ALA A 200 -13.93 -19.22 -20.87
C ALA A 200 -13.62 -20.42 -21.78
N ALA A 201 -12.90 -21.42 -21.27
CA ALA A 201 -12.63 -22.66 -22.00
C ALA A 201 -13.92 -23.45 -22.28
N GLY A 202 -14.82 -23.56 -21.30
CA GLY A 202 -16.13 -24.20 -21.46
C GLY A 202 -17.01 -23.51 -22.50
N VAL A 203 -17.05 -22.17 -22.47
CA VAL A 203 -17.74 -21.37 -23.50
C VAL A 203 -17.14 -21.63 -24.88
N SER A 204 -15.82 -21.59 -25.00
CA SER A 204 -15.12 -21.81 -26.28
C SER A 204 -15.38 -23.20 -26.84
N ALA A 205 -15.34 -24.24 -26.00
CA ALA A 205 -15.64 -25.61 -26.39
C ALA A 205 -17.10 -25.77 -26.85
N THR A 206 -18.05 -25.14 -26.15
CA THR A 206 -19.48 -25.19 -26.48
C THR A 206 -19.74 -24.56 -27.84
N VAL A 207 -19.15 -23.38 -28.11
CA VAL A 207 -19.25 -22.71 -29.42
C VAL A 207 -18.61 -23.56 -30.52
N GLY A 208 -17.45 -24.18 -30.26
CA GLY A 208 -16.76 -25.01 -31.24
C GLY A 208 -17.54 -26.26 -31.65
N VAL A 209 -18.34 -26.85 -30.74
CA VAL A 209 -19.11 -28.07 -31.00
C VAL A 209 -20.52 -27.77 -31.52
N LEU A 210 -21.22 -26.81 -30.92
CA LEU A 210 -22.65 -26.55 -31.18
C LEU A 210 -22.89 -25.37 -32.14
N GLY A 211 -21.84 -24.64 -32.52
CA GLY A 211 -21.94 -23.37 -33.24
C GLY A 211 -22.37 -22.21 -32.34
N ASP A 212 -22.28 -20.98 -32.85
CA ASP A 212 -22.54 -19.75 -32.09
C ASP A 212 -24.02 -19.30 -32.09
N ASN A 213 -24.95 -20.24 -32.06
CA ASN A 213 -26.39 -19.92 -32.15
C ASN A 213 -26.92 -19.16 -30.93
N LEU A 214 -26.16 -19.13 -29.83
CA LEU A 214 -26.51 -18.46 -28.57
C LEU A 214 -25.64 -17.19 -28.32
N GLY A 215 -24.77 -16.83 -29.26
CA GLY A 215 -23.92 -15.63 -29.19
C GLY A 215 -22.80 -15.71 -28.13
N PHE A 216 -22.39 -16.88 -27.68
CA PHE A 216 -21.38 -17.00 -26.63
C PHE A 216 -19.98 -16.52 -27.05
N THR A 217 -19.67 -16.46 -28.35
CA THR A 217 -18.37 -15.95 -28.84
C THR A 217 -18.08 -14.54 -28.34
N ALA A 218 -19.10 -13.67 -28.27
CA ALA A 218 -18.94 -12.28 -27.86
C ALA A 218 -18.54 -12.12 -26.37
N TRP A 219 -18.74 -13.15 -25.54
CA TRP A 219 -18.38 -13.14 -24.13
C TRP A 219 -16.95 -13.60 -23.85
N ILE A 220 -16.28 -14.26 -24.81
CA ILE A 220 -14.87 -14.65 -24.70
C ILE A 220 -13.99 -13.40 -24.51
N GLY A 221 -14.26 -12.33 -25.27
CA GLY A 221 -13.57 -11.05 -25.14
C GLY A 221 -13.78 -10.40 -23.77
N VAL A 222 -14.98 -10.54 -23.18
CA VAL A 222 -15.26 -10.04 -21.82
C VAL A 222 -14.48 -10.83 -20.79
N ALA A 223 -14.46 -12.17 -20.88
CA ALA A 223 -13.68 -13.01 -19.98
C ALA A 223 -12.17 -12.69 -20.07
N ALA A 224 -11.66 -12.44 -21.27
CA ALA A 224 -10.28 -12.00 -21.48
C ALA A 224 -10.02 -10.60 -20.88
N ALA A 225 -10.93 -9.65 -21.06
CA ALA A 225 -10.83 -8.31 -20.49
C ALA A 225 -10.90 -8.32 -18.95
N VAL A 226 -11.79 -9.12 -18.36
CA VAL A 226 -11.88 -9.31 -16.91
C VAL A 226 -10.64 -10.02 -16.37
N THR A 227 -10.14 -11.05 -17.05
CA THR A 227 -8.88 -11.72 -16.69
C THR A 227 -7.72 -10.74 -16.74
N THR A 228 -7.62 -9.96 -17.81
CA THR A 228 -6.59 -8.92 -17.98
C THR A 228 -6.73 -7.82 -16.93
N ALA A 229 -7.94 -7.43 -16.54
CA ALA A 229 -8.13 -6.48 -15.45
C ALA A 229 -7.69 -7.10 -14.10
N LEU A 230 -8.01 -8.36 -13.83
CA LEU A 230 -7.61 -9.04 -12.59
C LEU A 230 -6.10 -9.24 -12.49
N VAL A 231 -5.46 -9.59 -13.61
CA VAL A 231 -4.02 -9.91 -13.72
C VAL A 231 -3.17 -8.65 -13.93
N GLY A 232 -3.58 -7.76 -14.83
CA GLY A 232 -2.94 -6.49 -15.14
C GLY A 232 -3.03 -5.46 -14.00
N TYR A 233 -4.09 -5.50 -13.19
CA TYR A 233 -4.10 -4.83 -11.88
C TYR A 233 -3.45 -5.68 -10.78
N GLY A 234 -2.56 -6.60 -11.15
CA GLY A 234 -1.44 -7.10 -10.35
C GLY A 234 -1.78 -7.84 -9.08
N SER A 235 -3.04 -8.16 -8.84
CA SER A 235 -3.48 -8.46 -7.48
C SER A 235 -2.90 -9.78 -6.94
N ALA A 236 -2.83 -10.85 -7.74
CA ALA A 236 -2.34 -12.15 -7.26
C ALA A 236 -0.86 -12.14 -6.86
N GLN A 237 0.02 -11.76 -7.80
CA GLN A 237 1.47 -11.75 -7.58
C GLN A 237 1.87 -10.73 -6.51
N GLN A 238 1.24 -9.55 -6.49
CA GLN A 238 1.49 -8.56 -5.44
C GLN A 238 1.06 -9.07 -4.05
N TYR A 239 -0.09 -9.75 -3.94
CA TYR A 239 -0.52 -10.31 -2.65
C TYR A 239 0.42 -11.42 -2.18
N GLU A 240 0.92 -12.28 -3.08
CA GLU A 240 1.90 -13.31 -2.72
C GLU A 240 3.23 -12.70 -2.28
N GLN A 241 3.73 -11.70 -3.01
CA GLN A 241 4.94 -10.98 -2.64
C GLN A 241 4.81 -10.26 -1.29
N HIS A 242 3.73 -9.51 -1.07
CA HIS A 242 3.46 -8.86 0.22
C HIS A 242 3.31 -9.88 1.35
N GLN A 243 2.72 -11.04 1.09
CA GLN A 243 2.60 -12.10 2.08
C GLN A 243 3.97 -12.63 2.51
N ILE A 244 4.87 -12.90 1.55
CA ILE A 244 6.23 -13.38 1.82
C ILE A 244 7.01 -12.33 2.60
N GLU A 245 6.94 -11.07 2.17
CA GLU A 245 7.66 -9.97 2.82
C GLU A 245 7.20 -9.76 4.27
N TYR A 246 5.90 -9.64 4.51
CA TYR A 246 5.39 -9.48 5.88
C TYR A 246 5.72 -10.68 6.78
N ALA A 247 5.64 -11.91 6.25
CA ALA A 247 6.03 -13.10 7.01
C ALA A 247 7.52 -13.11 7.33
N ARG A 248 8.38 -12.78 6.36
CA ARG A 248 9.83 -12.69 6.53
C ARG A 248 10.20 -11.63 7.56
N THR A 249 9.61 -10.44 7.48
CA THR A 249 9.88 -9.35 8.44
C THR A 249 9.44 -9.73 9.85
N ALA A 250 8.27 -10.36 10.00
CA ALA A 250 7.81 -10.85 11.31
C ALA A 250 8.78 -11.88 11.92
N ASP A 251 9.23 -12.82 11.10
CA ASP A 251 10.17 -13.87 11.47
C ASP A 251 11.56 -13.31 11.82
N GLN A 252 12.07 -12.35 11.04
CA GLN A 252 13.32 -11.63 11.35
C GLN A 252 13.25 -10.87 12.67
N LEU A 253 12.18 -10.10 12.92
CA LEU A 253 12.00 -9.36 14.17
C LEU A 253 11.82 -10.31 15.36
N THR A 254 11.13 -11.44 15.17
CA THR A 254 10.96 -12.45 16.22
C THR A 254 12.30 -13.08 16.60
N ARG A 255 13.11 -13.49 15.60
CA ARG A 255 14.45 -14.01 15.85
C ARG A 255 15.37 -12.98 16.51
N LEU A 256 15.34 -11.73 16.05
CA LEU A 256 16.14 -10.65 16.63
C LEU A 256 15.81 -10.48 18.12
N ARG A 257 14.52 -10.41 18.46
CA ARG A 257 14.05 -10.33 19.84
C ARG A 257 14.48 -11.54 20.67
N THR A 258 14.25 -12.76 20.19
CA THR A 258 14.60 -13.99 20.91
C THR A 258 16.11 -14.11 21.14
N ALA A 259 16.95 -13.71 20.18
CA ALA A 259 18.40 -13.72 20.34
C ALA A 259 18.88 -12.72 21.41
N HIS A 260 18.30 -11.52 21.42
CA HIS A 260 18.58 -10.48 22.42
C HIS A 260 18.14 -10.94 23.83
N GLU A 261 16.91 -11.45 23.97
CA GLU A 261 16.37 -11.97 25.24
C GLU A 261 17.20 -13.15 25.80
N ALA A 262 17.76 -14.00 24.92
CA ALA A 262 18.61 -15.13 25.31
C ALA A 262 20.08 -14.73 25.58
N GLY A 263 20.46 -13.48 25.34
CA GLY A 263 21.86 -13.04 25.43
C GLY A 263 22.81 -13.69 24.41
N LEU A 264 22.26 -14.27 23.33
CA LEU A 264 23.02 -15.00 22.30
C LEU A 264 23.46 -14.11 21.12
N GLY A 265 23.18 -12.81 21.18
CA GLY A 265 23.54 -11.81 20.19
C GLY A 265 22.83 -10.49 20.47
N TRP A 266 23.31 -9.39 19.88
CA TRP A 266 22.70 -8.05 20.06
C TRP A 266 22.62 -7.60 21.52
N ALA A 267 23.64 -7.92 22.33
CA ALA A 267 23.71 -7.53 23.73
C ALA A 267 23.88 -6.00 23.94
N ASP A 268 24.29 -5.28 22.88
CA ASP A 268 24.25 -3.83 22.85
C ASP A 268 22.87 -3.36 22.39
N ASP A 269 22.19 -2.63 23.28
CA ASP A 269 20.86 -2.07 23.07
C ASP A 269 20.79 -1.13 21.86
N ASP A 270 21.87 -0.38 21.59
CA ASP A 270 21.91 0.52 20.44
C ASP A 270 21.90 -0.29 19.14
N ALA A 271 22.76 -1.29 19.03
CA ALA A 271 22.81 -2.19 17.88
C ALA A 271 21.48 -2.95 17.70
N PHE A 272 20.87 -3.42 18.78
CA PHE A 272 19.57 -4.11 18.75
C PHE A 272 18.47 -3.20 18.18
N VAL A 273 18.28 -2.00 18.75
CA VAL A 273 17.23 -1.07 18.29
C VAL A 273 17.53 -0.56 16.88
N ALA A 274 18.79 -0.32 16.55
CA ALA A 274 19.19 0.08 15.20
C ALA A 274 18.81 -0.99 14.17
N GLU A 275 19.10 -2.25 14.46
CA GLU A 275 18.78 -3.39 13.60
C GLU A 275 17.27 -3.62 13.48
N ALA A 276 16.52 -3.51 14.58
CA ALA A 276 15.07 -3.64 14.58
C ALA A 276 14.42 -2.58 13.66
N GLU A 277 14.80 -1.32 13.81
CA GLU A 277 14.30 -0.25 12.93
C GLU A 277 14.80 -0.39 11.49
N ARG A 278 16.01 -0.93 11.26
CA ARG A 278 16.51 -1.24 9.91
C ARG A 278 15.65 -2.31 9.23
N ILE A 279 15.32 -3.39 9.92
CA ILE A 279 14.42 -4.45 9.41
C ILE A 279 13.04 -3.85 9.06
N ILE A 280 12.52 -2.96 9.91
CA ILE A 280 11.23 -2.27 9.65
C ILE A 280 11.34 -1.32 8.45
N SER A 281 12.43 -0.55 8.33
CA SER A 281 12.66 0.37 7.20
C SER A 281 12.79 -0.39 5.89
N LEU A 282 13.59 -1.45 5.85
CA LEU A 282 13.76 -2.28 4.65
C LEU A 282 12.48 -2.96 4.21
N SER A 283 11.65 -3.42 5.15
CA SER A 283 10.33 -3.93 4.82
C SER A 283 9.49 -2.85 4.14
N ASN A 284 9.54 -1.60 4.64
CA ASN A 284 8.83 -0.49 4.04
C ASN A 284 9.38 -0.11 2.65
N GLU A 285 10.70 0.01 2.50
CA GLU A 285 11.36 0.36 1.24
C GLU A 285 11.20 -0.72 0.17
N GLY A 286 11.26 -2.00 0.57
CA GLY A 286 11.13 -3.15 -0.31
C GLY A 286 9.81 -3.18 -1.07
N TRP A 287 8.68 -2.96 -0.40
CA TRP A 287 7.39 -2.86 -1.09
C TRP A 287 7.25 -1.55 -1.88
N MET A 288 7.83 -0.43 -1.40
CA MET A 288 7.77 0.86 -2.09
C MET A 288 8.51 0.84 -3.44
N ALA A 289 9.74 0.32 -3.47
CA ALA A 289 10.53 0.21 -4.69
C ALA A 289 9.84 -0.66 -5.74
N ARG A 290 9.29 -1.81 -5.33
CA ARG A 290 8.52 -2.70 -6.23
C ARG A 290 7.26 -2.04 -6.76
N THR A 291 6.58 -1.23 -5.95
CA THR A 291 5.37 -0.55 -6.42
C THR A 291 5.71 0.43 -7.55
N ILE A 292 6.82 1.18 -7.41
CA ILE A 292 7.30 2.11 -8.44
C ILE A 292 7.72 1.38 -9.72
N GLU A 293 8.42 0.25 -9.60
CA GLU A 293 8.87 -0.56 -10.75
C GLU A 293 7.69 -1.15 -11.54
N GLN A 294 6.69 -1.70 -10.84
CA GLN A 294 5.51 -2.28 -11.46
C GLN A 294 4.61 -1.23 -12.14
N ASP A 295 4.48 -0.05 -11.55
CA ASP A 295 3.75 1.06 -12.17
C ASP A 295 4.51 1.64 -13.39
N GLY A 296 5.85 1.56 -13.38
CA GLY A 296 6.68 1.93 -14.53
C GLY A 296 6.57 0.98 -15.71
N ALA A 297 6.32 -0.31 -15.47
CA ALA A 297 6.12 -1.31 -16.52
C ALA A 297 4.69 -1.36 -17.09
N ALA A 298 3.71 -0.76 -16.39
CA ALA A 298 2.30 -0.75 -16.78
C ALA A 298 1.87 0.46 -17.63
N GLN A 299 2.79 1.40 -17.91
CA GLN A 299 2.57 2.51 -18.83
C GLN A 299 3.28 2.21 -20.17
N PRO A 300 2.59 2.27 -21.33
CA PRO A 300 3.24 2.12 -22.63
C PRO A 300 4.19 3.27 -22.95
#